data_AF-A0A524A4B2-F1
#
_entry.id   AF-A0A524A4B2-F1
#
_cell.length_a   1.000
_cell.length_b   1.000
_cell.length_c   1.000
_cell.angle_alpha   90.00
_cell.angle_beta   90.00
_cell.angle_gamma   90.00
#
_symmetry.space_group_name_H-M   'P 1'
#
loop_
_entity.id
_entity.type
_entity.pdbx_description
1 polymer ?
#
loop_
_entity_poly.entity_id
_entity_poly.type
_entity_poly.pdbx_seq_one_letter_code
_entity_poly.pdbx_strand_id
1 'polypeptide(L)'
;MQRSKMEPEGLNVKMAEVRAMCDAKGFSADPERIWEMLALIHTEVSEATDCYKKGQPLKAVGEELIDAIIRILHLLSALGLDAEAIYRHKMAVNWERPYKYNTVRGG
;
A
#
# COMPACT_ATOMS: atom_id res chain seq x y z
N MET A 1 -18.78 26.04 4.82
CA MET A 1 -19.05 24.59 5.06
C MET A 1 -18.01 24.07 6.01
N GLN A 2 -18.43 23.73 7.23
CA GLN A 2 -17.56 23.11 8.22
C GLN A 2 -17.27 21.69 7.73
N ARG A 3 -16.04 21.38 7.30
CA ARG A 3 -15.62 19.99 7.09
C ARG A 3 -15.72 19.34 8.47
N SER A 4 -16.75 18.52 8.68
CA SER A 4 -16.76 17.56 9.78
C SER A 4 -15.43 16.81 9.74
N LYS A 5 -14.61 16.90 10.79
CA LYS A 5 -13.49 15.98 10.98
C LYS A 5 -14.13 14.62 11.22
N MET A 6 -14.35 13.85 10.16
CA MET A 6 -14.63 12.44 10.32
C MET A 6 -13.38 11.81 10.92
N GLU A 7 -13.57 11.02 11.98
CA GLU A 7 -12.51 10.20 12.53
C GLU A 7 -11.94 9.30 11.42
N PRO A 8 -10.62 9.07 11.38
CA PRO A 8 -10.02 8.19 10.39
C PRO A 8 -10.64 6.79 10.51
N GLU A 9 -11.02 6.21 9.37
CA GLU A 9 -11.58 4.86 9.26
C GLU A 9 -10.78 3.99 8.29
N GLY A 10 -10.88 2.67 8.43
CA GLY A 10 -10.29 1.71 7.50
C GLY A 10 -8.79 1.92 7.27
N LEU A 11 -8.37 2.03 6.01
CA LEU A 11 -6.98 2.25 5.64
C LEU A 11 -6.40 3.55 6.18
N ASN A 12 -7.22 4.57 6.43
CA ASN A 12 -6.73 5.84 6.98
C ASN A 12 -6.26 5.71 8.43
N VAL A 13 -6.82 4.78 9.21
CA VAL A 13 -6.30 4.45 10.55
C VAL A 13 -4.89 3.88 10.44
N LYS A 14 -4.68 2.93 9.52
CA LYS A 14 -3.38 2.30 9.30
C LYS A 14 -2.35 3.26 8.70
N MET A 15 -2.78 4.13 7.79
CA MET A 15 -1.95 5.18 7.24
C MET A 15 -1.48 6.15 8.33
N ALA A 16 -2.34 6.51 9.29
CA ALA A 16 -1.96 7.35 10.43
C ALA A 16 -0.97 6.65 11.38
N GLU A 17 -1.17 5.36 11.68
CA GLU A 17 -0.22 4.53 12.45
C GLU A 17 1.16 4.50 11.78
N VAL A 18 1.21 4.24 10.47
CA VAL A 18 2.44 4.22 9.67
C VAL A 18 3.11 5.58 9.66
N ARG A 19 2.35 6.66 9.45
CA ARG A 19 2.89 8.02 9.45
C ARG A 19 3.55 8.36 10.80
N ALA A 20 2.88 8.07 11.91
CA ALA A 20 3.44 8.29 13.24
C ALA A 20 4.74 7.50 13.46
N MET A 21 4.80 6.25 13.00
CA MET A 21 6.01 5.43 13.06
C MET A 21 7.14 6.00 12.20
N CYS A 22 6.84 6.46 10.98
CA CYS A 22 7.81 7.06 10.07
C CYS A 22 8.38 8.37 10.63
N ASP A 23 7.53 9.24 11.16
CA ASP A 23 7.92 10.50 11.80
C ASP A 23 8.82 10.23 13.03
N ALA A 24 8.45 9.25 13.87
CA ALA A 24 9.24 8.87 15.05
C ALA A 24 10.63 8.31 14.69
N LYS A 25 10.77 7.67 13.53
CA LYS A 25 12.05 7.14 13.02
C LYS A 25 12.80 8.13 12.12
N GLY A 26 12.27 9.33 11.89
CA GLY A 26 12.90 10.36 11.07
C GLY A 26 12.87 10.08 9.56
N PHE A 27 11.93 9.26 9.09
CA PHE A 27 11.70 9.08 7.66
C PHE A 27 11.01 10.31 7.08
N SER A 28 11.52 10.79 5.95
CA SER A 28 10.96 11.94 5.25
C SER A 28 9.59 11.61 4.65
N ALA A 29 8.65 12.53 4.82
CA ALA A 29 7.34 12.54 4.17
C ALA A 29 7.25 13.61 3.07
N ASP A 30 8.39 13.96 2.46
CA ASP A 30 8.48 14.95 1.40
C ASP A 30 7.92 14.38 0.07
N PRO A 31 6.83 14.95 -0.48
CA PRO A 31 6.25 14.47 -1.73
C PRO A 31 7.19 14.61 -2.94
N GLU A 32 8.22 15.47 -2.90
CA GLU A 32 9.22 15.58 -3.97
C GLU A 32 10.04 14.29 -4.14
N ARG A 33 10.06 13.44 -3.11
CA ARG A 33 10.77 12.15 -3.10
C ARG A 33 9.92 10.98 -3.62
N ILE A 34 8.79 11.24 -4.28
CA ILE A 34 7.87 10.21 -4.78
C ILE A 34 8.58 9.06 -5.52
N TRP A 35 9.56 9.37 -6.37
CA TRP A 35 10.31 8.36 -7.13
C TRP A 35 11.11 7.42 -6.23
N GLU A 36 11.72 7.95 -5.17
CA GLU A 36 12.48 7.15 -4.19
C GLU A 36 11.55 6.28 -3.36
N MET A 37 10.40 6.82 -2.95
CA MET A 37 9.38 6.07 -2.21
C MET A 37 8.78 4.94 -3.06
N LEU A 38 8.54 5.18 -4.34
CA LEU A 38 8.13 4.15 -5.30
C LEU A 38 9.21 3.06 -5.43
N ALA A 39 10.48 3.44 -5.56
CA ALA A 39 11.58 2.48 -5.61
C ALA A 39 11.67 1.62 -4.33
N LEU A 40 11.43 2.19 -3.15
CA LEU A 40 11.35 1.45 -1.89
C LEU A 40 10.18 0.46 -1.85
N ILE A 41 9.05 0.75 -2.49
CA ILE A 41 7.97 -0.25 -2.62
C ILE A 41 8.44 -1.44 -3.48
N HIS A 42 9.19 -1.16 -4.55
CA HIS A 42 9.75 -2.22 -5.40
C HIS A 42 10.76 -3.10 -4.66
N THR A 43 11.50 -2.58 -3.68
CA THR A 43 12.43 -3.40 -2.89
C THR A 43 11.67 -4.43 -2.08
N GLU A 44 10.62 -4.06 -1.35
CA GLU A 44 9.88 -5.02 -0.49
C GLU A 44 9.21 -6.12 -1.34
N VAL A 45 8.73 -5.78 -2.54
CA VAL A 45 8.19 -6.78 -3.49
C VAL A 45 9.28 -7.72 -4.01
N SER A 46 10.50 -7.22 -4.20
CA SER A 46 11.66 -8.03 -4.59
C SER A 46 12.08 -8.96 -3.45
N GLU A 47 12.03 -8.50 -2.20
CA GLU A 47 12.31 -9.30 -1.01
C GLU A 47 11.28 -10.43 -0.85
N ALA A 48 9.99 -10.15 -1.04
CA ALA A 48 8.94 -11.17 -1.06
C ALA A 48 9.21 -12.26 -2.13
N THR A 49 9.63 -11.84 -3.32
CA THR A 49 10.00 -12.76 -4.42
C THR A 49 11.21 -13.61 -4.05
N ASP A 50 12.20 -13.01 -3.40
CA ASP A 50 13.41 -13.67 -2.95
C ASP A 50 13.13 -14.72 -1.86
N CYS A 51 12.29 -14.37 -0.86
CA CYS A 51 11.83 -15.31 0.16
C CYS A 51 11.18 -16.55 -0.48
N TYR A 52 10.29 -16.33 -1.46
CA TYR A 52 9.64 -17.42 -2.18
C TYR A 52 10.64 -18.29 -2.95
N LYS A 53 11.55 -17.66 -3.73
CA LYS A 53 12.55 -18.38 -4.54
C LYS A 53 13.54 -19.17 -3.70
N LYS A 54 13.84 -18.70 -2.49
CA LYS A 54 14.73 -19.38 -1.52
C LYS A 54 14.00 -20.49 -0.74
N GLY A 55 12.72 -20.73 -0.99
CA GLY A 55 11.94 -21.76 -0.32
C GLY A 55 11.65 -21.45 1.16
N GLN A 56 11.65 -20.17 1.54
CA GLN A 56 11.30 -19.76 2.89
C GLN A 56 9.81 -20.02 3.20
N PRO A 57 9.41 -20.10 4.49
CA PRO A 57 8.01 -20.22 4.85
C PRO A 57 7.16 -19.08 4.29
N LEU A 58 5.92 -19.37 3.88
CA LEU A 58 4.99 -18.35 3.37
C LEU A 58 4.74 -17.19 4.36
N LYS A 59 4.97 -17.41 5.66
CA LYS A 59 4.95 -16.34 6.66
C LYS A 59 5.97 -15.24 6.34
N ALA A 60 7.19 -15.62 5.94
CA ALA A 60 8.23 -14.65 5.56
C ALA A 60 7.84 -13.87 4.31
N VAL A 61 7.32 -14.55 3.28
CA VAL A 61 6.76 -13.88 2.09
C VAL A 61 5.64 -12.91 2.48
N GLY A 62 4.78 -13.31 3.42
CA GLY A 62 3.71 -12.47 3.94
C GLY A 62 4.22 -11.24 4.68
N GLU A 63 5.30 -11.35 5.46
CA GLU A 63 5.93 -10.22 6.16
C GLU A 63 6.43 -9.17 5.17
N GLU A 64 7.12 -9.59 4.09
CA GLU A 64 7.60 -8.68 3.04
C GLU A 64 6.45 -7.99 2.27
N LEU A 65 5.33 -8.70 2.06
CA LEU A 65 4.13 -8.09 1.47
C LEU A 65 3.48 -7.07 2.41
N ILE A 66 3.54 -7.28 3.73
CA ILE A 66 3.10 -6.28 4.70
C ILE A 66 4.04 -5.07 4.69
N ASP A 67 5.35 -5.28 4.57
CA ASP A 67 6.30 -4.16 4.44
C ASP A 67 6.04 -3.34 3.17
N ALA A 68 5.69 -3.99 2.05
CA ALA A 68 5.21 -3.28 0.86
C ALA A 68 3.95 -2.44 1.12
N ILE A 69 2.97 -2.97 1.87
CA ILE A 69 1.77 -2.21 2.27
C ILE A 69 2.15 -1.00 3.12
N ILE A 70 3.08 -1.15 4.07
CA ILE A 70 3.57 -0.06 4.92
C ILE A 70 4.21 1.04 4.06
N ARG A 71 5.05 0.68 3.08
CA ARG A 71 5.65 1.65 2.15
C ARG A 71 4.61 2.37 1.30
N ILE A 72 3.58 1.66 0.81
CA ILE A 72 2.47 2.24 0.06
C ILE A 72 1.70 3.24 0.93
N LEU A 73 1.35 2.88 2.16
CA LEU A 73 0.65 3.77 3.09
C LEU A 73 1.49 4.99 3.46
N HIS A 74 2.80 4.82 3.66
CA HIS A 74 3.70 5.94 3.90
C HIS A 74 3.70 6.93 2.72
N LEU A 75 3.77 6.42 1.48
CA LEU A 75 3.69 7.25 0.28
C LEU A 75 2.34 7.95 0.14
N LEU A 76 1.22 7.25 0.34
CA LEU A 76 -0.12 7.86 0.31
C LEU A 76 -0.24 9.01 1.33
N SER A 77 0.31 8.81 2.53
CA SER A 77 0.39 9.86 3.56
C SER A 77 1.27 11.04 3.13
N ALA A 78 2.45 10.79 2.56
CA ALA A 78 3.35 11.84 2.06
C ALA A 78 2.71 12.67 0.94
N LEU A 79 1.87 12.05 0.10
CA LEU A 79 1.10 12.69 -0.96
C LEU A 79 -0.19 13.37 -0.47
N GLY A 80 -0.56 13.22 0.82
CA GLY A 80 -1.79 13.77 1.38
C GLY A 80 -3.07 13.16 0.80
N LEU A 81 -3.01 11.91 0.36
CA LEU A 81 -4.12 11.19 -0.27
C LEU A 81 -4.98 10.45 0.75
N ASP A 82 -6.29 10.36 0.50
CA ASP A 82 -7.23 9.58 1.30
C ASP A 82 -7.23 8.12 0.84
N ALA A 83 -6.51 7.26 1.57
CA ALA A 83 -6.29 5.87 1.20
C ALA A 83 -7.61 5.06 1.20
N GLU A 84 -8.47 5.26 2.21
CA GLU A 84 -9.75 4.56 2.30
C GLU A 84 -10.70 4.97 1.17
N ALA A 85 -10.82 6.27 0.88
CA ALA A 85 -11.67 6.75 -0.20
C ALA A 85 -11.21 6.22 -1.56
N ILE A 86 -9.89 6.23 -1.83
CA ILE A 86 -9.30 5.67 -3.05
C ILE A 86 -9.57 4.18 -3.15
N TYR A 87 -9.39 3.43 -2.07
CA TYR A 87 -9.65 1.99 -2.03
C TYR A 87 -11.12 1.68 -2.32
N ARG A 88 -12.06 2.34 -1.61
CA ARG A 88 -13.51 2.14 -1.81
C ARG A 88 -13.94 2.43 -3.24
N HIS A 89 -13.48 3.56 -3.78
CA HIS A 89 -13.75 3.92 -5.18
C HIS A 89 -13.20 2.86 -6.14
N LYS A 90 -11.95 2.44 -5.94
CA LYS A 90 -11.32 1.46 -6.81
C LYS A 90 -11.99 0.09 -6.75
N MET A 91 -12.43 -0.33 -5.57
CA MET A 91 -13.16 -1.57 -5.36
C MET A 91 -14.54 -1.54 -6.03
N ALA A 92 -15.28 -0.43 -5.93
CA ALA A 92 -16.55 -0.25 -6.63
C ALA A 92 -16.37 -0.40 -8.15
N VAL A 93 -15.41 0.33 -8.73
CA VAL A 93 -15.07 0.24 -10.16
C VAL A 93 -14.62 -1.17 -10.56
N ASN A 94 -13.89 -1.88 -9.70
CA ASN A 94 -13.46 -3.25 -10.00
C ASN A 94 -14.62 -4.25 -10.00
N TRP A 95 -15.63 -4.05 -9.14
CA TRP A 95 -16.83 -4.89 -9.08
C TRP A 95 -17.76 -4.71 -10.28
N GLU A 96 -17.72 -3.55 -10.93
CA GLU A 96 -18.47 -3.27 -12.16
C GLU A 96 -17.83 -3.94 -13.40
N ARG A 97 -16.59 -4.43 -13.30
CA ARG A 97 -15.91 -5.05 -14.44
C ARG A 97 -16.60 -6.37 -14.81
N PRO A 98 -16.78 -6.66 -16.12
CA PRO A 98 -17.29 -7.95 -16.55
C PRO A 98 -16.46 -9.09 -15.94
N TYR A 99 -17.14 -10.14 -15.45
CA TYR A 99 -16.47 -11.38 -15.10
C TYR A 99 -15.62 -11.83 -16.29
N LYS A 100 -14.39 -12.30 -16.04
CA LYS A 100 -13.45 -12.72 -17.09
C LYS A 100 -14.09 -13.78 -17.98
N TYR A 101 -14.70 -13.37 -19.09
CA TYR A 101 -15.10 -14.27 -20.16
C TYR A 101 -13.85 -14.57 -20.98
N ASN A 102 -13.35 -15.78 -20.81
CA ASN A 102 -12.38 -16.47 -21.66
C ASN A 102 -10.92 -15.95 -21.65
N THR A 103 -10.20 -16.15 -20.54
CA THR A 103 -8.73 -16.35 -20.58
C THR A 103 -8.35 -17.68 -19.94
N VAL A 104 -8.71 -18.77 -20.61
CA VAL A 104 -7.82 -19.94 -20.66
C VAL A 104 -6.70 -19.62 -21.65
N ARG A 105 -5.50 -19.42 -21.11
CA ARG A 105 -4.15 -19.45 -21.71
C ARG A 105 -3.25 -18.92 -20.59
N GLY A 106 -2.60 -19.76 -19.78
CA GLY A 106 -1.63 -20.77 -20.18
C GLY A 106 -0.25 -20.17 -19.91
N GLY A 107 0.42 -20.65 -18.86
CA GLY A 107 1.70 -20.16 -18.36
C GLY A 107 1.72 -20.09 -16.84
#